data_AF-A0A927T9W8-F1
#
_entry.id   AF-A0A927T9W8-F1
#
_cell.length_a   1.000
_cell.length_b   1.000
_cell.length_c   1.000
_cell.angle_alpha   90.00
_cell.angle_beta   90.00
_cell.angle_gamma   90.00
#
_symmetry.space_group_name_H-M   'P 1'
#
loop_
_entity.id
_entity.type
_entity.pdbx_description
1 polymer ?
#
loop_
_entity_poly.entity_id
_entity_poly.type
_entity_poly.pdbx_seq_one_letter_code
_entity_poly.pdbx_strand_id
1 'polypeptide(L)'
;MAFGKPQGDADKADAPVRRRNTMHRRKKVCVFCGKEKELDYKDVATLKKYVSERGKILPRRITGNCAKHQRALTVAVKRARHVALMPYTAD
;
A
#
# COMPACT_ATOMS: atom_id res chain seq x y z
N MET A 1 -59.55 31.38 7.15
CA MET A 1 -59.47 30.62 5.87
C MET A 1 -58.65 31.47 4.89
N ALA A 2 -57.86 30.83 4.01
CA ALA A 2 -56.83 31.36 3.08
C ALA A 2 -55.38 31.33 3.64
N PHE A 3 -54.61 30.24 3.43
CA PHE A 3 -53.85 29.79 2.23
C PHE A 3 -52.57 30.60 1.96
N GLY A 4 -51.40 29.99 2.19
CA GLY A 4 -50.10 30.49 1.68
C GLY A 4 -48.85 29.86 2.33
N LYS A 5 -48.35 28.74 1.79
CA LYS A 5 -46.89 28.42 1.77
C LYS A 5 -46.35 28.90 0.43
N PRO A 6 -45.12 29.45 0.31
CA PRO A 6 -43.92 28.63 -0.05
C PRO A 6 -42.57 29.15 0.54
N GLN A 7 -41.66 28.26 0.96
CA GLN A 7 -40.35 27.87 0.34
C GLN A 7 -39.25 28.95 0.25
N GLY A 8 -38.05 28.64 0.76
CA GLY A 8 -36.82 29.41 0.53
C GLY A 8 -35.62 28.93 1.35
N ASP A 9 -34.70 28.25 0.68
CA ASP A 9 -33.41 27.68 1.12
C ASP A 9 -32.34 28.72 1.53
N ALA A 10 -31.20 28.22 2.05
CA ALA A 10 -29.98 28.90 2.56
C ALA A 10 -30.08 29.31 4.04
N ASP A 11 -29.28 28.77 4.97
CA ASP A 11 -27.83 28.88 5.03
C ASP A 11 -27.21 27.62 5.68
N LYS A 12 -26.53 26.81 4.87
CA LYS A 12 -25.61 25.76 5.34
C LYS A 12 -24.24 26.03 4.73
N ALA A 13 -23.72 27.22 4.99
CA ALA A 13 -22.47 27.72 4.42
C ALA A 13 -21.45 28.08 5.50
N ASP A 14 -21.14 27.14 6.42
CA ASP A 14 -20.00 27.31 7.33
C ASP A 14 -19.26 25.99 7.63
N ALA A 15 -19.09 25.16 6.60
CA ALA A 15 -18.13 24.06 6.67
C ALA A 15 -16.80 24.53 6.05
N PRO A 16 -15.71 24.70 6.83
CA PRO A 16 -14.42 25.09 6.27
C PRO A 16 -13.95 23.99 5.31
N VAL A 17 -13.77 24.38 4.04
CA VAL A 17 -13.24 23.53 2.97
C VAL A 17 -11.96 22.89 3.46
N ARG A 18 -12.00 21.57 3.69
CA ARG A 18 -10.82 20.77 4.01
C ARG A 18 -9.78 21.02 2.93
N ARG A 19 -8.75 21.79 3.26
CA ARG A 19 -7.59 22.07 2.39
C ARG A 19 -7.08 20.73 1.90
N ARG A 20 -7.40 20.37 0.65
CA ARG A 20 -6.86 19.18 -0.01
C ARG A 20 -5.36 19.38 -0.02
N ASN A 21 -4.68 18.63 0.82
CA ASN A 21 -3.24 18.68 1.03
C ASN A 21 -2.52 18.66 -0.34
N THR A 22 -2.04 19.82 -0.78
CA THR A 22 -1.43 20.06 -2.10
C THR A 22 0.02 19.60 -2.17
N MET A 23 0.52 18.85 -1.20
CA MET A 23 1.72 18.04 -1.42
C MET A 23 1.34 16.75 -2.14
N HIS A 24 1.24 16.84 -3.46
CA HIS A 24 1.53 15.70 -4.33
C HIS A 24 3.01 15.35 -4.18
N ARG A 25 3.34 14.77 -3.02
CA ARG A 25 4.64 14.16 -2.72
C ARG A 25 4.82 13.14 -3.84
N ARG A 26 5.74 13.44 -4.77
CA ARG A 26 6.03 12.59 -5.93
C ARG A 26 6.03 11.14 -5.44
N LYS A 27 5.07 10.34 -5.91
CA LYS A 27 4.97 8.94 -5.50
C LYS A 27 6.33 8.32 -5.82
N LYS A 28 7.06 7.85 -4.80
CA LYS A 28 8.23 7.00 -5.03
C LYS A 28 7.77 5.89 -5.96
N VAL A 29 8.36 5.85 -7.15
CA VAL A 29 8.03 4.86 -8.16
C VAL A 29 8.50 3.53 -7.60
N CYS A 30 7.58 2.58 -7.49
CA CYS A 30 7.89 1.24 -7.03
C CYS A 30 8.86 0.59 -8.02
N VAL A 31 9.89 -0.08 -7.49
CA VAL A 31 10.91 -0.79 -8.28
C VAL A 31 10.29 -1.81 -9.24
N PHE A 32 9.13 -2.37 -8.88
CA PHE A 32 8.38 -3.34 -9.69
C PHE A 32 7.30 -2.72 -10.58
N CYS A 33 6.98 -1.43 -10.47
CA CYS A 33 5.98 -0.82 -11.36
C CYS A 33 6.51 -0.52 -12.76
N GLY A 34 7.83 -0.51 -12.97
CA GLY A 34 8.45 -0.25 -14.28
C GLY A 34 9.22 -1.42 -14.87
N LYS A 35 9.31 -2.55 -14.15
CA LYS A 35 9.96 -3.76 -14.62
C LYS A 35 8.93 -4.87 -14.50
N GLU A 36 8.57 -5.52 -15.59
CA GLU A 36 7.74 -6.74 -15.63
C GLU A 36 8.49 -7.90 -14.95
N LYS A 37 8.73 -7.76 -13.64
CA LYS A 37 9.19 -8.84 -12.80
C LYS A 37 7.98 -9.34 -12.04
N GLU A 38 7.49 -10.49 -12.47
CA GLU A 38 6.49 -11.24 -11.74
C GLU A 38 7.07 -11.64 -10.37
N LEU A 39 6.30 -11.41 -9.32
CA LEU A 39 6.72 -11.69 -7.94
C LEU A 39 6.43 -13.16 -7.63
N ASP A 40 7.34 -14.03 -8.05
CA ASP A 40 7.24 -15.46 -7.79
C ASP A 40 7.92 -15.90 -6.49
N TYR A 41 7.39 -16.97 -5.91
CA TYR A 41 7.93 -17.60 -4.70
C TYR A 41 9.19 -18.42 -4.96
N LYS A 42 9.50 -18.74 -6.23
CA LYS A 42 10.67 -19.51 -6.65
C LYS A 42 11.96 -18.66 -6.62
N ASP A 43 11.83 -17.34 -6.78
CA ASP A 43 12.97 -16.42 -6.84
C ASP A 43 13.47 -16.02 -5.45
N VAL A 44 14.14 -16.96 -4.78
CA VAL A 44 14.74 -16.72 -3.46
C VAL A 44 15.74 -15.55 -3.45
N ALA A 45 16.45 -15.31 -4.55
CA ALA A 45 17.42 -14.22 -4.65
C ALA A 45 16.79 -12.81 -4.58
N THR A 46 15.57 -12.64 -5.09
CA THR A 46 14.86 -11.36 -4.99
C THR A 46 14.18 -11.23 -3.65
N LEU A 47 13.57 -12.32 -3.14
CA LEU A 47 12.88 -12.35 -1.86
C LEU A 47 13.84 -12.10 -0.68
N LYS A 48 15.05 -12.66 -0.70
CA LYS A 48 16.08 -12.42 0.33
C LYS A 48 16.44 -10.94 0.48
N LYS A 49 16.36 -10.12 -0.58
CA LYS A 49 16.62 -8.66 -0.50
C LYS A 49 15.53 -7.90 0.25
N TYR A 50 14.33 -8.46 0.35
CA TYR A 50 13.18 -7.85 1.02
C TYR A 50 12.90 -8.44 2.41
N VAL A 51 13.77 -9.34 2.87
CA VAL A 51 13.73 -9.98 4.17
C VAL A 51 15.01 -9.60 4.92
N SER A 52 14.91 -9.28 6.21
CA SER A 52 16.10 -9.05 7.03
C SER A 52 16.83 -10.37 7.27
N GLU A 53 18.09 -10.32 7.70
CA GLU A 53 18.83 -11.52 8.12
C GLU A 53 18.04 -12.39 9.11
N ARG A 54 17.35 -11.76 10.06
CA ARG A 54 16.49 -12.43 11.05
C ARG A 54 15.19 -13.05 10.51
N GLY A 55 15.01 -13.12 9.19
CA GLY A 55 13.81 -13.65 8.57
C GLY A 55 12.58 -12.73 8.62
N LYS A 56 12.67 -11.49 9.13
CA LYS A 56 11.53 -10.54 9.19
C LYS A 56 11.31 -9.86 7.83
N ILE A 57 10.04 -9.70 7.44
CA ILE A 57 9.69 -9.00 6.19
C ILE A 57 9.90 -7.50 6.37
N LEU A 58 10.67 -6.87 5.48
CA LEU A 58 10.91 -5.44 5.56
C LEU A 58 9.62 -4.64 5.27
N PRO A 59 9.30 -3.61 6.07
CA PRO A 59 8.13 -2.79 5.86
C PRO A 59 8.26 -1.94 4.60
N ARG A 60 7.11 -1.61 4.00
CA ARG A 60 6.98 -0.79 2.78
C ARG A 60 7.82 0.50 2.79
N ARG A 61 8.01 1.11 3.97
CA ARG A 61 8.77 2.36 4.13
C ARG A 61 10.24 2.22 3.74
N ILE A 62 10.81 1.02 3.90
CA ILE A 62 12.20 0.70 3.56
C ILE A 62 12.28 0.20 2.12
N THR A 63 11.41 -0.74 1.76
CA THR A 63 11.43 -1.39 0.44
C THR A 63 10.98 -0.47 -0.69
N GLY A 64 10.20 0.58 -0.38
CA GLY A 64 9.72 1.54 -1.36
C GLY A 64 8.65 1.00 -2.33
N ASN A 65 8.11 -0.20 -2.07
CA ASN A 65 7.14 -0.84 -2.97
C ASN A 65 5.74 -0.18 -2.96
N CYS A 66 5.01 -0.34 -4.06
CA CYS A 66 3.58 -0.01 -4.13
C CYS A 66 2.75 -0.93 -3.21
N ALA A 67 1.60 -0.47 -2.74
CA ALA A 67 0.72 -1.26 -1.87
C ALA A 67 0.22 -2.56 -2.54
N LYS A 68 0.06 -2.56 -3.87
CA LYS A 68 -0.27 -3.78 -4.64
C LYS A 68 0.88 -4.79 -4.59
N HIS A 69 2.09 -4.35 -4.96
CA HIS A 69 3.29 -5.21 -4.96
C HIS A 69 3.72 -5.65 -3.57
N GLN A 70 3.54 -4.83 -2.54
CA GLN A 70 3.84 -5.25 -1.16
C GLN A 70 2.91 -6.41 -0.73
N ARG A 71 1.62 -6.38 -1.10
CA ARG A 71 0.69 -7.49 -0.82
C ARG A 71 1.11 -8.76 -1.54
N ALA A 72 1.40 -8.67 -2.84
CA ALA A 72 1.91 -9.80 -3.62
C ALA A 72 3.21 -10.37 -3.03
N LEU A 73 4.17 -9.51 -2.66
CA LEU A 73 5.43 -9.90 -2.04
C LEU A 73 5.20 -10.61 -0.70
N THR A 74 4.32 -10.11 0.17
CA THR A 74 4.02 -10.78 1.43
C THR A 74 3.40 -12.17 1.23
N VAL A 75 2.57 -12.34 0.20
CA VAL A 75 1.98 -13.65 -0.14
C VAL A 75 3.06 -14.59 -0.68
N ALA A 76 3.92 -14.11 -1.59
CA ALA A 76 5.04 -14.88 -2.13
C ALA A 76 6.02 -15.32 -1.04
N VAL A 77 6.40 -14.42 -0.12
CA VAL A 77 7.27 -14.75 1.02
C VAL A 77 6.62 -15.80 1.93
N LYS A 78 5.32 -15.64 2.25
CA LYS A 78 4.60 -16.65 3.07
C LYS A 78 4.58 -18.00 2.38
N ARG A 79 4.27 -18.07 1.09
CA ARG A 79 4.29 -19.30 0.29
C ARG A 79 5.68 -19.94 0.27
N ALA A 80 6.73 -19.15 0.04
CA ALA A 80 8.11 -19.63 0.06
C ALA A 80 8.51 -20.25 1.41
N ARG A 81 8.00 -19.72 2.52
CA ARG A 81 8.23 -20.31 3.85
C ARG A 81 7.48 -21.63 4.06
N HIS A 82 6.26 -21.76 3.54
CA HIS A 82 5.52 -23.03 3.58
C HIS A 82 6.20 -24.13 2.77
N VAL A 83 6.91 -23.78 1.70
CA VAL A 83 7.66 -24.70 0.83
C VAL A 83 9.12 -24.89 1.34
N ALA A 84 9.44 -24.42 2.54
CA ALA A 84 10.77 -24.51 3.15
C ALA A 84 11.93 -23.87 2.34
N LEU A 85 11.64 -22.97 1.40
CA LEU A 85 12.66 -22.23 0.64
C LEU A 85 13.31 -21.09 1.46
N MET A 86 12.63 -20.63 2.52
CA MET A 86 13.15 -19.62 3.44
C MET A 86 12.75 -19.93 4.90
N PRO A 87 13.65 -19.72 5.87
CA PRO A 87 13.35 -19.94 7.27
C PRO A 87 12.42 -18.84 7.85
N TYR A 88 11.62 -19.22 8.86
CA TYR A 88 10.77 -18.28 9.62
C TYR A 88 11.59 -17.42 10.59
N THR A 89 12.71 -17.97 11.07
CA THR A 89 13.63 -17.37 12.03
C THR A 89 15.05 -17.78 11.63
N ALA A 90 15.95 -16.81 11.55
CA ALA A 90 17.38 -17.05 11.69
C ALA A 90 17.77 -16.30 12.98
N ASP A 91 18.41 -17.01 13.90
CA ASP A 91 18.71 -16.56 15.27
C ASP A 91 19.20 -15.10 15.37
#